data_AF-A0A2G9TJV5-F1
#
_entry.id   AF-A0A2G9TJV5-F1
#
_cell.length_a   1.000
_cell.length_b   1.000
_cell.length_c   1.000
_cell.angle_alpha   90.00
_cell.angle_beta   90.00
_cell.angle_gamma   90.00
#
_symmetry.space_group_name_H-M   'P 1'
#
loop_
_entity.id
_entity.type
_entity.pdbx_description
1 polymer ?
#
loop_
_entity_poly.entity_id
_entity_poly.type
_entity_poly.pdbx_seq_one_letter_code
_entity_poly.pdbx_strand_id
1 'polypeptide(L)'
;GDPEEVPVTHPKKMVEEVTQALVVGWRVLPPILTPAHTKLLQQMTMIREVGDVLDLKRALDAGNQNCGAVMQEMKTVIKIWRSRAYSLSDDMSFISLMYDWRSQIHTMMVQQFHEWERSGIVMPPGMNPQSILPIHSAATGQLFLARAARERGMDQVAIRTLNKLHTLITLPMMDCHQKIIDHLKTLRRMAKKHTTTAQQKMDLLHEALLMTEAARIEDFSRDQCCRLFYQKGSILSQLDKNDDAMHAFSAAATMVDPNSSPQLNTACSMFKNWAHHLDNLFFSEKHEASALSRGLPAINCYFEAARVENETRARKYIARLPQLMTELQERPTSEFTSIVQRIAEAYPLQIVSALRPLLDPVLIDDVIEAVATNIPLPLLPDDHKCAALCKVLERACRSRLTDVRMWNRLLSGFSTMREFWAERHIRYASQLKDEIL
;
A
#
# COMPACT_ATOMS: atom_id res chain seq x y z
N GLY A 1 -56.59 13.36 15.14
CA GLY A 1 -55.84 13.54 16.38
C GLY A 1 -54.50 14.07 15.97
N ASP A 2 -54.17 15.30 16.38
CA ASP A 2 -52.84 15.85 16.22
C ASP A 2 -51.81 14.86 16.81
N PRO A 3 -50.63 14.70 16.17
CA PRO A 3 -49.55 13.96 16.78
C PRO A 3 -49.17 14.71 18.07
N GLU A 4 -49.33 14.05 19.21
CA GLU A 4 -48.88 14.56 20.51
C GLU A 4 -47.46 15.13 20.35
N GLU A 5 -47.33 16.42 20.63
CA GLU A 5 -46.03 17.09 20.79
C GLU A 5 -45.32 16.42 21.96
N VAL A 6 -44.56 15.35 21.66
CA VAL A 6 -43.57 14.80 22.57
C VAL A 6 -42.66 15.97 22.93
N PRO A 7 -42.53 16.33 24.22
CA PRO A 7 -41.68 17.45 24.62
C PRO A 7 -40.29 17.17 24.08
N VAL A 8 -39.79 18.07 23.22
CA VAL A 8 -38.52 17.91 22.51
C VAL A 8 -37.43 17.73 23.55
N THR A 9 -37.06 16.47 23.81
CA THR A 9 -35.95 16.12 24.69
C THR A 9 -34.72 16.83 24.16
N HIS A 10 -34.08 17.63 25.01
CA HIS A 10 -32.92 18.42 24.63
C HIS A 10 -31.90 17.49 23.92
N PRO A 11 -31.43 17.79 22.70
CA PRO A 11 -30.68 16.84 21.87
C PRO A 11 -29.47 16.19 22.55
N LYS A 12 -28.79 16.92 23.47
CA LYS A 12 -27.70 16.36 24.28
C LYS A 12 -28.16 15.27 25.23
N LYS A 13 -29.33 15.41 25.83
CA LYS A 13 -29.89 14.42 26.75
C LYS A 13 -30.17 13.11 26.01
N MET A 14 -30.68 13.19 24.78
CA MET A 14 -30.87 12.00 23.93
C MET A 14 -29.53 11.31 23.60
N VAL A 15 -28.47 12.08 23.29
CA VAL A 15 -27.12 11.53 23.06
C VAL A 15 -26.62 10.77 24.31
N GLU A 16 -26.82 11.32 25.50
CA GLU A 16 -26.43 10.68 26.77
C GLU A 16 -27.26 9.41 27.04
N GLU A 17 -28.58 9.47 26.86
CA GLU A 17 -29.49 8.33 27.03
C GLU A 17 -29.15 7.18 26.08
N VAL A 18 -28.91 7.47 24.79
CA VAL A 18 -28.50 6.46 23.81
C VAL A 18 -27.11 5.92 24.13
N THR A 19 -26.17 6.78 24.55
CA THR A 19 -24.84 6.33 24.97
C THR A 19 -24.94 5.32 26.12
N GLN A 20 -25.76 5.62 27.13
CA GLN A 20 -25.98 4.71 28.24
C GLN A 20 -26.64 3.40 27.79
N ALA A 21 -27.62 3.45 26.88
CA ALA A 21 -28.25 2.26 26.31
C ALA A 21 -27.23 1.37 25.56
N LEU A 22 -26.30 1.97 24.80
CA LEU A 22 -25.23 1.23 24.13
C LEU A 22 -24.26 0.57 25.12
N VAL A 23 -23.93 1.24 26.24
CA VAL A 23 -23.11 0.66 27.32
C VAL A 23 -23.82 -0.51 27.99
N VAL A 24 -25.13 -0.39 28.24
CA VAL A 24 -25.92 -1.51 28.77
C VAL A 24 -25.94 -2.65 27.76
N GLY A 25 -26.17 -2.38 26.48
CA GLY A 25 -26.13 -3.37 25.40
C GLY A 25 -24.79 -4.10 25.33
N TRP A 26 -23.68 -3.39 25.52
CA TRP A 26 -22.34 -3.99 25.58
C TRP A 26 -22.19 -4.97 26.74
N ARG A 27 -22.69 -4.61 27.94
CA ARG A 27 -22.61 -5.47 29.14
C ARG A 27 -23.49 -6.72 29.06
N VAL A 28 -24.53 -6.71 28.24
CA VAL A 28 -25.40 -7.87 28.00
C VAL A 28 -24.72 -8.92 27.10
N LEU A 29 -23.79 -8.50 26.25
CA LEU A 29 -23.08 -9.42 25.37
C LEU A 29 -22.06 -10.29 26.14
N PRO A 30 -21.70 -11.48 25.62
CA PRO A 30 -20.66 -12.31 26.20
C PRO A 30 -19.32 -11.56 26.29
N PRO A 31 -18.45 -11.88 27.26
CA PRO A 31 -17.15 -11.22 27.41
C PRO A 31 -16.19 -11.48 26.23
N ILE A 32 -16.54 -12.41 25.34
CA ILE A 32 -15.79 -12.73 24.12
C ILE A 32 -16.25 -11.80 23.01
N LEU A 33 -15.30 -11.20 22.28
CA LEU A 33 -15.59 -10.32 21.15
C LEU A 33 -16.34 -11.06 20.03
N THR A 34 -17.47 -10.50 19.62
CA THR A 34 -18.34 -11.02 18.55
C THR A 34 -18.69 -9.90 17.56
N PRO A 35 -19.19 -10.20 16.35
CA PRO A 35 -19.62 -9.17 15.40
C PRO A 35 -20.70 -8.21 15.94
N ALA A 36 -21.48 -8.64 16.94
CA ALA A 36 -22.44 -7.78 17.64
C ALA A 36 -21.75 -6.61 18.38
N HIS A 37 -20.58 -6.86 18.97
CA HIS A 37 -19.76 -5.81 19.58
C HIS A 37 -19.31 -4.78 18.54
N THR A 38 -18.93 -5.21 17.33
CA THR A 38 -18.56 -4.30 16.24
C THR A 38 -19.71 -3.35 15.88
N LYS A 39 -20.96 -3.86 15.84
CA LYS A 39 -22.14 -3.04 15.57
C LYS A 39 -22.39 -1.99 16.66
N LEU A 40 -22.23 -2.37 17.94
CA LEU A 40 -22.33 -1.42 19.05
C LEU A 40 -21.24 -0.34 18.99
N LEU A 41 -20.00 -0.69 18.63
CA LEU A 41 -18.91 0.28 18.46
C LEU A 41 -19.17 1.24 17.30
N GLN A 42 -19.70 0.74 16.20
CA GLN A 42 -20.12 1.55 15.05
C GLN A 42 -21.22 2.55 15.47
N GLN A 43 -22.23 2.11 16.20
CA GLN A 43 -23.29 2.98 16.73
C GLN A 43 -22.75 4.00 17.75
N MET A 44 -21.85 3.58 18.64
CA MET A 44 -21.21 4.47 19.60
C MET A 44 -20.40 5.58 18.91
N THR A 45 -19.70 5.24 17.82
CA THR A 45 -18.98 6.21 16.99
C THR A 45 -19.94 7.23 16.38
N MET A 46 -21.07 6.77 15.83
CA MET A 46 -22.10 7.63 15.25
C MET A 46 -22.70 8.59 16.28
N ILE A 47 -23.10 8.09 17.46
CA ILE A 47 -23.67 8.90 18.53
C ILE A 47 -22.68 9.94 19.06
N ARG A 48 -21.40 9.57 19.13
CA ARG A 48 -20.34 10.52 19.49
C ARG A 48 -20.22 11.64 18.46
N GLU A 49 -20.27 11.33 17.16
CA GLU A 49 -20.26 12.36 16.11
C GLU A 49 -21.50 13.26 16.16
N VAL A 50 -22.68 12.72 16.49
CA VAL A 50 -23.88 13.55 16.72
C VAL A 50 -23.63 14.57 17.83
N GLY A 51 -23.05 14.14 18.96
CA GLY A 51 -22.68 15.04 20.06
C GLY A 51 -21.73 16.16 19.61
N ASP A 52 -20.66 15.80 18.91
CA ASP A 52 -19.66 16.75 18.41
C ASP A 52 -20.30 17.76 17.41
N VAL A 53 -21.30 17.34 16.63
CA VAL A 53 -22.03 18.20 15.67
C VAL A 53 -23.05 19.11 16.34
N LEU A 54 -23.69 18.66 17.42
CA LEU A 54 -24.58 19.52 18.21
C LEU A 54 -23.82 20.69 18.84
N ASP A 55 -22.57 20.46 19.26
CA ASP A 55 -21.70 21.53 19.76
C ASP A 55 -21.32 22.52 18.66
N LEU A 56 -20.97 22.02 17.46
CA LEU A 56 -20.74 22.86 16.28
C LEU A 56 -21.99 23.67 15.89
N LYS A 57 -23.18 23.05 15.90
CA LYS A 57 -24.43 23.72 15.54
C LYS A 57 -24.75 24.86 16.52
N ARG A 58 -24.53 24.66 17.83
CA ARG A 58 -24.66 25.76 18.79
C ARG A 58 -23.68 26.89 18.52
N ALA A 59 -22.44 26.59 18.16
CA ALA A 59 -21.47 27.62 17.80
C ALA A 59 -21.91 28.39 16.54
N LEU A 60 -22.46 27.69 15.53
CA LEU A 60 -23.01 28.30 14.31
C LEU A 60 -24.21 29.21 14.61
N ASP A 61 -25.14 28.75 15.44
CA ASP A 61 -26.34 29.52 15.83
C ASP A 61 -25.96 30.76 16.66
N ALA A 62 -24.88 30.66 17.45
CA ALA A 62 -24.43 31.71 18.35
C ALA A 62 -23.68 32.87 17.69
N GLY A 63 -23.36 32.87 16.38
CA GLY A 63 -22.62 34.02 15.87
C GLY A 63 -22.38 34.20 14.38
N ASN A 64 -23.17 35.12 13.81
CA ASN A 64 -22.70 36.05 12.77
C ASN A 64 -21.68 37.10 13.30
N GLN A 65 -21.45 37.18 14.63
CA GLN A 65 -20.56 38.19 15.25
C GLN A 65 -19.17 37.66 15.66
N ASN A 66 -18.94 36.34 15.65
CA ASN A 66 -17.67 35.74 16.10
C ASN A 66 -17.20 34.59 15.18
N CYS A 67 -16.96 34.90 13.91
CA CYS A 67 -16.49 33.95 12.89
C CYS A 67 -15.22 33.18 13.29
N GLY A 68 -14.37 33.79 14.13
CA GLY A 68 -13.17 33.15 14.67
C GLY A 68 -13.49 31.94 15.55
N ALA A 69 -14.46 32.04 16.46
CA ALA A 69 -14.86 30.94 17.33
C ALA A 69 -15.48 29.79 16.53
N VAL A 70 -16.41 30.10 15.62
CA VAL A 70 -17.06 29.10 14.74
C VAL A 70 -16.02 28.34 13.91
N MET A 71 -15.03 29.04 13.37
CA MET A 71 -13.94 28.43 12.61
C MET A 71 -13.11 27.45 13.47
N GLN A 72 -12.82 27.78 14.72
CA GLN A 72 -12.07 26.89 15.62
C GLN A 72 -12.87 25.62 15.94
N GLU A 73 -14.17 25.73 16.12
CA GLU A 73 -15.04 24.57 16.30
C GLU A 73 -15.07 23.68 15.05
N MET A 74 -15.22 24.25 13.86
CA MET A 74 -15.14 23.50 12.60
C MET A 74 -13.81 22.73 12.47
N LYS A 75 -12.69 23.40 12.76
CA LYS A 75 -11.36 22.76 12.76
C LYS A 75 -11.27 21.61 13.76
N THR A 76 -11.81 21.81 14.96
CA THR A 76 -11.80 20.82 16.03
C THR A 76 -12.58 19.59 15.63
N VAL A 77 -13.79 19.75 15.10
CA VAL A 77 -14.61 18.64 14.58
C VAL A 77 -13.88 17.88 13.46
N ILE A 78 -13.34 18.58 12.46
CA ILE A 78 -12.61 17.94 11.36
C ILE A 78 -11.36 17.20 11.87
N LYS A 79 -10.64 17.77 12.84
CA LYS A 79 -9.48 17.12 13.47
C LYS A 79 -9.88 15.85 14.23
N ILE A 80 -11.01 15.89 14.96
CA ILE A 80 -11.57 14.72 15.65
C ILE A 80 -11.95 13.63 14.64
N TRP A 81 -12.60 13.98 13.54
CA TRP A 81 -12.95 13.00 12.50
C TRP A 81 -11.74 12.35 11.84
N ARG A 82 -10.63 13.09 11.69
CA ARG A 82 -9.35 12.55 11.21
C ARG A 82 -8.71 11.59 12.21
N SER A 83 -8.84 11.84 13.52
CA SER A 83 -8.30 10.94 14.54
C SER A 83 -9.18 9.72 14.82
N ARG A 84 -10.51 9.83 14.60
CA ARG A 84 -11.49 8.74 14.70
C ARG A 84 -11.90 8.24 13.31
N ALA A 85 -10.92 7.94 12.46
CA ALA A 85 -11.20 7.41 11.14
C ALA A 85 -11.67 5.95 11.23
N TYR A 86 -12.79 5.64 10.58
CA TYR A 86 -13.26 4.25 10.39
C TYR A 86 -12.36 3.50 9.39
N SER A 87 -12.36 2.17 9.48
CA SER A 87 -11.44 1.31 8.73
C SER A 87 -12.01 0.94 7.36
N LEU A 88 -11.13 0.66 6.38
CA LEU A 88 -11.57 0.05 5.11
C LEU A 88 -12.18 -1.33 5.30
N SER A 89 -11.97 -1.96 6.46
CA SER A 89 -12.51 -3.26 6.84
C SER A 89 -13.93 -3.20 7.38
N ASP A 90 -14.44 -2.02 7.74
CA ASP A 90 -15.82 -1.86 8.22
C ASP A 90 -16.85 -2.13 7.12
N ASP A 91 -18.09 -2.45 7.47
CA ASP A 91 -19.14 -2.70 6.47
C ASP A 91 -19.40 -1.49 5.57
N MET A 92 -19.68 -1.75 4.29
CA MET A 92 -19.93 -0.68 3.31
C MET A 92 -21.14 0.19 3.70
N SER A 93 -22.16 -0.41 4.32
CA SER A 93 -23.33 0.32 4.81
C SER A 93 -22.95 1.33 5.89
N PHE A 94 -22.08 0.96 6.82
CA PHE A 94 -21.57 1.87 7.85
C PHE A 94 -20.70 2.98 7.25
N ILE A 95 -19.77 2.62 6.35
CA ILE A 95 -18.93 3.60 5.66
C ILE A 95 -19.77 4.61 4.86
N SER A 96 -20.79 4.14 4.15
CA SER A 96 -21.71 5.00 3.39
C SER A 96 -22.50 5.92 4.31
N LEU A 97 -23.07 5.38 5.39
CA LEU A 97 -23.83 6.15 6.37
C LEU A 97 -22.99 7.27 6.99
N MET A 98 -21.78 6.94 7.44
CA MET A 98 -20.85 7.94 8.01
C MET A 98 -20.44 8.99 6.98
N TYR A 99 -20.23 8.58 5.72
CA TYR A 99 -19.94 9.51 4.64
C TYR A 99 -21.11 10.46 4.37
N ASP A 100 -22.32 9.94 4.22
CA ASP A 100 -23.51 10.74 3.91
C ASP A 100 -23.78 11.76 5.04
N TRP A 101 -23.63 11.32 6.30
CA TRP A 101 -23.73 12.18 7.48
C TRP A 101 -22.69 13.30 7.46
N ARG A 102 -21.40 12.95 7.29
CA ARG A 102 -20.32 13.94 7.23
C ARG A 102 -20.47 14.87 6.03
N SER A 103 -20.96 14.38 4.89
CA SER A 103 -21.21 15.18 3.69
C SER A 103 -22.23 16.28 3.95
N GLN A 104 -23.33 15.99 4.64
CA GLN A 104 -24.35 16.99 4.99
C GLN A 104 -23.75 18.10 5.87
N ILE A 105 -22.90 17.73 6.83
CA ILE A 105 -22.25 18.70 7.72
C ILE A 105 -21.22 19.53 6.97
N HIS A 106 -20.42 18.93 6.08
CA HIS A 106 -19.50 19.68 5.24
C HIS A 106 -20.25 20.69 4.36
N THR A 107 -21.40 20.30 3.78
CA THR A 107 -22.26 21.23 3.02
C THR A 107 -22.74 22.39 3.90
N MET A 108 -23.20 22.11 5.12
CA MET A 108 -23.59 23.16 6.08
C MET A 108 -22.41 24.10 6.40
N MET A 109 -21.21 23.55 6.64
CA MET A 109 -20.02 24.36 6.89
C MET A 109 -19.70 25.28 5.70
N VAL A 110 -19.71 24.75 4.47
CA VAL A 110 -19.44 25.52 3.25
C VAL A 110 -20.50 26.59 2.99
N GLN A 111 -21.77 26.30 3.22
CA GLN A 111 -22.86 27.29 3.12
C GLN A 111 -22.64 28.47 4.06
N GLN A 112 -22.19 28.21 5.30
CA GLN A 112 -21.88 29.28 6.25
C GLN A 112 -20.75 30.20 5.74
N PHE A 113 -19.74 29.65 5.08
CA PHE A 113 -18.68 30.46 4.46
C PHE A 113 -19.20 31.39 3.38
N HIS A 114 -20.07 30.89 2.50
CA HIS A 114 -20.71 31.72 1.48
C HIS A 114 -21.60 32.80 2.07
N GLU A 115 -22.27 32.52 3.19
CA GLU A 115 -23.09 33.52 3.88
C GLU A 115 -22.24 34.64 4.50
N TRP A 116 -21.10 34.30 5.10
CA TRP A 116 -20.15 35.31 5.61
C TRP A 116 -19.56 36.17 4.50
N GLU A 117 -19.21 35.56 3.37
CA GLU A 117 -18.72 36.26 2.17
C GLU A 117 -19.78 37.23 1.63
N ARG A 118 -21.04 36.78 1.49
CA ARG A 118 -22.16 37.63 1.07
C ARG A 118 -22.44 38.77 2.04
N SER A 119 -22.30 38.52 3.34
CA SER A 119 -22.52 39.51 4.40
C SER A 119 -21.38 40.54 4.52
N GLY A 120 -20.33 40.44 3.70
CA GLY A 120 -19.19 41.35 3.74
C GLY A 120 -18.31 41.21 4.98
N ILE A 121 -18.43 40.08 5.71
CA ILE A 121 -17.58 39.81 6.87
C ILE A 121 -16.20 39.41 6.35
N VAL A 122 -15.28 40.38 6.33
CA VAL A 122 -13.88 40.15 5.93
C VAL A 122 -13.21 39.30 7.01
N MET A 123 -12.89 38.06 6.66
CA MET A 123 -12.11 37.19 7.52
C MET A 123 -10.73 37.81 7.78
N PRO A 124 -10.20 37.75 9.01
CA PRO A 124 -8.89 38.30 9.34
C PRO A 124 -7.78 37.82 8.37
N PRO A 125 -6.80 38.68 8.03
CA PRO A 125 -5.69 38.28 7.17
C PRO A 125 -4.95 37.08 7.78
N GLY A 126 -4.81 35.99 7.01
CA GLY A 126 -4.32 34.68 7.44
C GLY A 126 -5.39 33.59 7.60
N MET A 127 -6.69 33.94 7.58
CA MET A 127 -7.81 32.99 7.65
C MET A 127 -8.41 32.59 6.29
N ASN A 128 -8.06 33.25 5.17
CA ASN A 128 -8.54 32.90 3.83
C ASN A 128 -8.22 31.46 3.35
N PRO A 129 -7.09 30.81 3.73
CA PRO A 129 -6.87 29.39 3.42
C PRO A 129 -7.78 28.42 4.18
N GLN A 130 -8.57 28.89 5.15
CA GLN A 130 -9.30 28.03 6.08
C GLN A 130 -10.69 27.60 5.57
N SER A 131 -11.26 28.32 4.59
CA SER A 131 -12.46 27.87 3.85
C SER A 131 -12.19 26.61 3.02
N ILE A 132 -10.93 26.33 2.71
CA ILE A 132 -10.48 25.12 2.01
C ILE A 132 -10.60 23.88 2.92
N LEU A 133 -10.57 24.03 4.25
CA LEU A 133 -10.50 22.89 5.16
C LEU A 133 -11.74 21.97 5.09
N PRO A 134 -13.00 22.48 5.17
CA PRO A 134 -14.18 21.62 5.00
C PRO A 134 -14.26 20.99 3.61
N ILE A 135 -13.85 21.72 2.57
CA ILE A 135 -13.83 21.25 1.18
C ILE A 135 -12.84 20.09 1.04
N HIS A 136 -11.62 20.25 1.54
CA HIS A 136 -10.62 19.20 1.58
C HIS A 136 -11.11 18.00 2.39
N SER A 137 -11.69 18.23 3.57
CA SER A 137 -12.26 17.17 4.41
C SER A 137 -13.36 16.38 3.67
N ALA A 138 -14.28 17.06 2.99
CA ALA A 138 -15.31 16.43 2.17
C ALA A 138 -14.70 15.59 1.03
N ALA A 139 -13.73 16.15 0.31
CA ALA A 139 -13.03 15.45 -0.77
C ALA A 139 -12.31 14.19 -0.27
N THR A 140 -11.63 14.26 0.88
CA THR A 140 -10.96 13.09 1.47
C THR A 140 -11.96 12.00 1.89
N GLY A 141 -13.12 12.36 2.43
CA GLY A 141 -14.20 11.42 2.74
C GLY A 141 -14.74 10.72 1.50
N GLN A 142 -14.91 11.46 0.40
CA GLN A 142 -15.39 10.93 -0.86
C GLN A 142 -14.36 10.02 -1.54
N LEU A 143 -13.08 10.40 -1.51
CA LEU A 143 -11.97 9.56 -1.95
C LEU A 143 -11.89 8.25 -1.14
N PHE A 144 -12.13 8.32 0.17
CA PHE A 144 -12.19 7.14 1.03
C PHE A 144 -13.36 6.22 0.66
N LEU A 145 -14.56 6.77 0.43
CA LEU A 145 -15.73 5.99 -0.01
C LEU A 145 -15.46 5.28 -1.34
N ALA A 146 -14.86 5.98 -2.30
CA ALA A 146 -14.47 5.39 -3.58
C ALA A 146 -13.46 4.25 -3.40
N ARG A 147 -12.47 4.43 -2.51
CA ARG A 147 -11.51 3.39 -2.17
C ARG A 147 -12.18 2.16 -1.53
N ALA A 148 -13.09 2.38 -0.59
CA ALA A 148 -13.84 1.31 0.07
C ALA A 148 -14.70 0.50 -0.93
N ALA A 149 -15.35 1.18 -1.88
CA ALA A 149 -16.09 0.55 -2.97
C ALA A 149 -15.18 -0.28 -3.89
N ARG A 150 -14.01 0.27 -4.26
CA ARG A 150 -13.01 -0.43 -5.07
C ARG A 150 -12.52 -1.70 -4.39
N GLU A 151 -12.19 -1.66 -3.10
CA GLU A 151 -11.69 -2.85 -2.39
C GLU A 151 -12.70 -4.01 -2.37
N ARG A 152 -14.00 -3.69 -2.35
CA ARG A 152 -15.12 -4.66 -2.43
C ARG A 152 -15.47 -5.08 -3.87
N GLY A 153 -14.75 -4.59 -4.87
CA GLY A 153 -14.99 -4.91 -6.28
C GLY A 153 -16.18 -4.18 -6.93
N MET A 154 -16.75 -3.18 -6.24
CA MET A 154 -17.85 -2.33 -6.73
C MET A 154 -17.31 -1.17 -7.59
N ASP A 155 -16.61 -1.49 -8.67
CA ASP A 155 -15.81 -0.51 -9.43
C ASP A 155 -16.66 0.62 -10.05
N GLN A 156 -17.86 0.29 -10.55
CA GLN A 156 -18.78 1.28 -11.10
C GLN A 156 -19.28 2.27 -10.05
N VAL A 157 -19.40 1.84 -8.78
CA VAL A 157 -19.71 2.75 -7.68
C VAL A 157 -18.50 3.61 -7.36
N ALA A 158 -17.29 3.04 -7.37
CA ALA A 158 -16.06 3.79 -7.15
C ALA A 158 -15.88 4.91 -8.20
N ILE A 159 -16.04 4.63 -9.49
CA ILE A 159 -15.94 5.63 -10.57
C ILE A 159 -17.00 6.72 -10.41
N ARG A 160 -18.27 6.36 -10.17
CA ARG A 160 -19.33 7.35 -9.94
C ARG A 160 -19.02 8.25 -8.75
N THR A 161 -18.54 7.68 -7.65
CA THR A 161 -18.14 8.44 -6.47
C THR A 161 -16.94 9.36 -6.75
N LEU A 162 -15.96 8.92 -7.55
CA LEU A 162 -14.85 9.78 -7.97
C LEU A 162 -15.30 10.91 -8.89
N ASN A 163 -16.22 10.66 -9.81
CA ASN A 163 -16.71 11.67 -10.75
C ASN A 163 -17.55 12.75 -10.05
N LYS A 164 -18.26 12.39 -8.98
CA LYS A 164 -18.94 13.38 -8.12
C LYS A 164 -17.99 14.43 -7.53
N LEU A 165 -16.67 14.21 -7.47
CA LEU A 165 -15.74 15.25 -6.98
C LEU A 165 -15.69 16.46 -7.91
N HIS A 166 -16.06 16.31 -9.19
CA HIS A 166 -16.17 17.42 -10.14
C HIS A 166 -17.33 18.37 -9.82
N THR A 167 -18.28 17.98 -8.97
CA THR A 167 -19.38 18.86 -8.57
C THR A 167 -18.98 19.82 -7.44
N LEU A 168 -17.78 19.63 -6.85
CA LEU A 168 -17.25 20.57 -5.86
C LEU A 168 -16.73 21.81 -6.59
N ILE A 169 -17.21 22.99 -6.19
CA ILE A 169 -16.93 24.28 -6.85
C ILE A 169 -15.43 24.58 -6.91
N THR A 170 -14.71 24.26 -5.83
CA THR A 170 -13.26 24.34 -5.75
C THR A 170 -12.72 23.03 -5.19
N LEU A 171 -11.69 22.46 -5.82
CA LEU A 171 -11.03 21.25 -5.35
C LEU A 171 -9.53 21.52 -5.20
N PRO A 172 -8.94 21.31 -4.01
CA PRO A 172 -7.51 21.47 -3.82
C PRO A 172 -6.71 20.57 -4.76
N MET A 173 -5.58 21.06 -5.26
CA MET A 173 -4.77 20.32 -6.23
C MET A 173 -4.30 18.96 -5.72
N MET A 174 -4.04 18.84 -4.41
CA MET A 174 -3.72 17.57 -3.74
C MET A 174 -4.84 16.53 -3.91
N ASP A 175 -6.10 16.95 -3.82
CA ASP A 175 -7.26 16.07 -3.95
C ASP A 175 -7.55 15.75 -5.42
N CYS A 176 -7.35 16.71 -6.33
CA CYS A 176 -7.39 16.47 -7.78
C CYS A 176 -6.40 15.38 -8.17
N HIS A 177 -5.15 15.48 -7.70
CA HIS A 177 -4.14 14.46 -7.93
C HIS A 177 -4.59 13.09 -7.38
N GLN A 178 -5.02 13.05 -6.12
CA GLN A 178 -5.43 11.79 -5.48
C GLN A 178 -6.64 11.14 -6.20
N LYS A 179 -7.58 11.95 -6.68
CA LYS A 179 -8.69 11.50 -7.53
C LYS A 179 -8.18 10.82 -8.79
N ILE A 180 -7.26 11.46 -9.53
CA ILE A 180 -6.67 10.88 -10.74
C ILE A 180 -6.04 9.53 -10.41
N ILE A 181 -5.18 9.47 -9.39
CA ILE A 181 -4.51 8.23 -8.99
C ILE A 181 -5.51 7.11 -8.62
N ASP A 182 -6.55 7.42 -7.84
CA ASP A 182 -7.55 6.41 -7.46
C ASP A 182 -8.45 6.00 -8.63
N HIS A 183 -8.71 6.89 -9.60
CA HIS A 183 -9.39 6.57 -10.85
C HIS A 183 -8.56 5.61 -11.71
N LEU A 184 -7.26 5.92 -11.93
CA LEU A 184 -6.34 5.05 -12.67
C LEU A 184 -6.25 3.65 -12.07
N LYS A 185 -6.16 3.56 -10.74
CA LYS A 185 -6.16 2.26 -10.03
C LYS A 185 -7.46 1.49 -10.24
N THR A 186 -8.60 2.18 -10.31
CA THR A 186 -9.91 1.56 -10.52
C THR A 186 -10.02 0.98 -11.92
N LEU A 187 -9.66 1.75 -12.95
CA LEU A 187 -9.63 1.26 -14.34
C LEU A 187 -8.67 0.09 -14.53
N ARG A 188 -7.46 0.18 -13.96
CA ARG A 188 -6.48 -0.93 -14.00
C ARG A 188 -7.01 -2.19 -13.29
N ARG A 189 -7.78 -2.06 -12.22
CA ARG A 189 -8.41 -3.21 -11.53
C ARG A 189 -9.50 -3.82 -12.40
N MET A 190 -10.34 -3.01 -13.04
CA MET A 190 -11.36 -3.48 -13.98
C MET A 190 -10.75 -4.21 -15.18
N ALA A 191 -9.65 -3.70 -15.73
CA ALA A 191 -8.91 -4.30 -16.83
C ALA A 191 -8.29 -5.67 -16.49
N LYS A 192 -8.07 -5.97 -15.20
CA LYS A 192 -7.52 -7.25 -14.72
C LYS A 192 -8.58 -8.32 -14.42
N LYS A 193 -9.87 -7.97 -14.41
CA LYS A 193 -10.93 -8.94 -14.12
C LYS A 193 -11.06 -9.93 -15.28
N HIS A 194 -11.16 -11.22 -14.96
CA HIS A 194 -11.32 -12.30 -15.94
C HIS A 194 -12.61 -12.19 -16.78
N THR A 195 -13.61 -11.47 -16.29
CA THR A 195 -14.89 -11.25 -16.97
C THR A 195 -14.82 -10.22 -18.10
N THR A 196 -13.73 -9.47 -18.20
CA THR A 196 -13.56 -8.37 -19.15
C THR A 196 -13.04 -8.89 -20.50
N THR A 197 -13.67 -8.52 -21.60
CA THR A 197 -13.20 -8.92 -22.94
C THR A 197 -11.90 -8.20 -23.30
N ALA A 198 -11.13 -8.75 -24.25
CA ALA A 198 -9.87 -8.14 -24.68
C ALA A 198 -10.05 -6.70 -25.19
N GLN A 199 -11.14 -6.42 -25.92
CA GLN A 199 -11.45 -5.07 -26.40
C GLN A 199 -11.73 -4.11 -25.24
N GLN A 200 -12.59 -4.51 -24.31
CA GLN A 200 -12.91 -3.69 -23.12
C GLN A 200 -11.67 -3.42 -22.26
N LYS A 201 -10.75 -4.39 -22.15
CA LYS A 201 -9.46 -4.18 -21.48
C LYS A 201 -8.66 -3.08 -22.16
N MET A 202 -8.56 -3.08 -23.49
CA MET A 202 -7.85 -2.04 -24.23
C MET A 202 -8.51 -0.68 -24.05
N ASP A 203 -9.83 -0.60 -24.18
CA ASP A 203 -10.59 0.65 -24.03
C ASP A 203 -10.37 1.29 -22.65
N LEU A 204 -10.46 0.50 -21.57
CA LEU A 204 -10.23 0.96 -20.19
C LEU A 204 -8.79 1.45 -19.95
N LEU A 205 -7.80 0.79 -20.56
CA LEU A 205 -6.40 1.18 -20.42
C LEU A 205 -6.07 2.43 -21.26
N HIS A 206 -6.68 2.58 -22.44
CA HIS A 206 -6.60 3.81 -23.23
C HIS A 206 -7.27 4.99 -22.53
N GLU A 207 -8.44 4.80 -21.93
CA GLU A 207 -9.09 5.81 -21.08
C GLU A 207 -8.18 6.24 -19.91
N ALA A 208 -7.55 5.26 -19.25
CA ALA A 208 -6.60 5.54 -18.18
C ALA A 208 -5.39 6.36 -18.68
N LEU A 209 -4.87 6.05 -19.86
CA LEU A 209 -3.75 6.80 -20.46
C LEU A 209 -4.15 8.25 -20.79
N LEU A 210 -5.31 8.45 -21.40
CA LEU A 210 -5.83 9.79 -21.72
C LEU A 210 -5.97 10.66 -20.46
N MET A 211 -6.43 10.10 -19.35
CA MET A 211 -6.49 10.84 -18.09
C MET A 211 -5.12 11.22 -17.54
N THR A 212 -4.08 10.40 -17.76
CA THR A 212 -2.71 10.79 -17.37
C THR A 212 -2.15 11.90 -18.24
N GLU A 213 -2.53 11.95 -19.52
CA GLU A 213 -2.05 12.94 -20.50
C GLU A 213 -2.79 14.27 -20.38
N ALA A 214 -4.07 14.24 -20.00
CA ALA A 214 -4.86 15.43 -19.71
C ALA A 214 -4.45 16.13 -18.40
N ALA A 215 -3.65 15.48 -17.56
CA ALA A 215 -3.24 16.03 -16.28
C ALA A 215 -2.11 17.07 -16.45
N ARG A 216 -2.30 18.28 -15.91
CA ARG A 216 -1.31 19.36 -15.94
C ARG A 216 -0.19 19.08 -14.92
N ILE A 217 0.92 18.53 -15.39
CA ILE A 217 2.05 18.08 -14.55
C ILE A 217 2.68 19.25 -13.78
N GLU A 218 2.66 20.45 -14.34
CA GLU A 218 3.20 21.68 -13.72
C GLU A 218 2.49 22.08 -12.42
N ASP A 219 1.23 21.68 -12.25
CA ASP A 219 0.44 22.01 -11.06
C ASP A 219 0.75 21.07 -9.87
N PHE A 220 1.53 20.00 -10.09
CA PHE A 220 1.80 18.96 -9.11
C PHE A 220 3.19 19.08 -8.48
N SER A 221 3.28 18.71 -7.21
CA SER A 221 4.56 18.53 -6.53
C SER A 221 5.36 17.36 -7.10
N ARG A 222 6.67 17.33 -6.85
CA ARG A 222 7.57 16.27 -7.34
C ARG A 222 7.13 14.85 -6.93
N ASP A 223 6.65 14.64 -5.70
CA ASP A 223 6.11 13.34 -5.23
C ASP A 223 4.85 12.93 -6.01
N GLN A 224 3.96 13.89 -6.27
CA GLN A 224 2.75 13.66 -7.04
C GLN A 224 3.07 13.35 -8.50
N CYS A 225 4.01 14.06 -9.12
CA CYS A 225 4.51 13.74 -10.45
C CYS A 225 5.08 12.32 -10.49
N CYS A 226 5.94 11.96 -9.54
CA CYS A 226 6.47 10.59 -9.41
C CYS A 226 5.32 9.56 -9.37
N ARG A 227 4.28 9.81 -8.55
CA ARG A 227 3.09 8.93 -8.47
C ARG A 227 2.36 8.79 -9.78
N LEU A 228 2.19 9.88 -10.51
CA LEU A 228 1.51 9.87 -11.80
C LEU A 228 2.31 9.10 -12.85
N PHE A 229 3.63 9.35 -12.95
CA PHE A 229 4.50 8.72 -13.94
C PHE A 229 4.60 7.21 -13.77
N TYR A 230 4.76 6.69 -12.54
CA TYR A 230 4.81 5.22 -12.39
C TYR A 230 3.45 4.55 -12.62
N GLN A 231 2.33 5.25 -12.37
CA GLN A 231 1.00 4.74 -12.75
C GLN A 231 0.87 4.70 -14.27
N LYS A 232 1.32 5.73 -14.99
CA LYS A 232 1.41 5.76 -16.46
C LYS A 232 2.26 4.59 -16.99
N GLY A 233 3.47 4.39 -16.45
CA GLY A 233 4.33 3.25 -16.81
C GLY A 233 3.65 1.91 -16.60
N SER A 234 2.87 1.75 -15.52
CA SER A 234 2.15 0.51 -15.27
C SER A 234 0.90 0.29 -16.14
N ILE A 235 0.35 1.36 -16.74
CA ILE A 235 -0.72 1.27 -17.76
C ILE A 235 -0.10 0.90 -19.11
N LEU A 236 0.98 1.57 -19.50
CA LEU A 236 1.72 1.29 -20.73
C LEU A 236 2.27 -0.14 -20.77
N SER A 237 2.77 -0.64 -19.63
CA SER A 237 3.18 -2.04 -19.48
C SER A 237 2.04 -3.04 -19.68
N GLN A 238 0.77 -2.67 -19.44
CA GLN A 238 -0.38 -3.56 -19.68
C GLN A 238 -0.92 -3.47 -21.10
N LEU A 239 -0.51 -2.43 -21.84
CA LEU A 239 -0.76 -2.22 -23.27
C LEU A 239 0.39 -2.74 -24.14
N ASP A 240 1.38 -3.44 -23.54
CA ASP A 240 2.58 -3.96 -24.20
C ASP A 240 3.45 -2.90 -24.91
N LYS A 241 3.30 -1.62 -24.53
CA LYS A 241 4.14 -0.50 -24.98
C LYS A 241 5.38 -0.37 -24.11
N ASN A 242 6.32 -1.30 -24.28
CA ASN A 242 7.41 -1.52 -23.34
C ASN A 242 8.43 -0.37 -23.28
N ASP A 243 8.81 0.22 -24.41
CA ASP A 243 9.78 1.32 -24.44
C ASP A 243 9.20 2.58 -23.78
N ASP A 244 7.95 2.93 -24.08
CA ASP A 244 7.24 4.04 -23.44
C ASP A 244 7.07 3.80 -21.93
N ALA A 245 6.78 2.55 -21.53
CA ALA A 245 6.69 2.18 -20.12
C ALA A 245 8.02 2.39 -19.39
N MET A 246 9.13 1.95 -19.99
CA MET A 246 10.48 2.14 -19.46
C MET A 246 10.86 3.61 -19.33
N HIS A 247 10.50 4.44 -20.32
CA HIS A 247 10.69 5.89 -20.22
C HIS A 247 9.87 6.51 -19.08
N ALA A 248 8.60 6.11 -18.92
CA ALA A 248 7.75 6.60 -17.85
C ALA A 248 8.26 6.19 -16.45
N PHE A 249 8.74 4.95 -16.28
CA PHE A 249 9.35 4.51 -15.02
C PHE A 249 10.66 5.24 -14.72
N SER A 250 11.51 5.44 -15.74
CA SER A 250 12.77 6.18 -15.58
C SER A 250 12.52 7.63 -15.18
N ALA A 251 11.53 8.29 -15.81
CA ALA A 251 11.10 9.63 -15.43
C ALA A 251 10.54 9.69 -13.99
N ALA A 252 9.82 8.64 -13.54
CA ALA A 252 9.38 8.56 -12.15
C ALA A 252 10.56 8.40 -11.17
N ALA A 253 11.59 7.63 -11.55
CA ALA A 253 12.76 7.36 -10.72
C ALA A 253 13.62 8.60 -10.49
N THR A 254 13.81 9.46 -11.50
CA THR A 254 14.55 10.72 -11.33
C THR A 254 13.85 11.67 -10.34
N MET A 255 12.55 11.51 -10.13
CA MET A 255 11.77 12.34 -9.22
C MET A 255 11.86 11.90 -7.75
N VAL A 256 12.36 10.69 -7.47
CA VAL A 256 12.48 10.17 -6.09
C VAL A 256 13.63 10.86 -5.36
N ASP A 257 13.34 11.47 -4.19
CA ASP A 257 14.36 11.89 -3.25
C ASP A 257 14.52 10.83 -2.13
N PRO A 258 15.65 10.11 -2.09
CA PRO A 258 15.86 9.01 -1.13
C PRO A 258 15.93 9.46 0.34
N ASN A 259 16.09 10.75 0.62
CA ASN A 259 16.26 11.28 1.98
C ASN A 259 14.95 11.71 2.65
N SER A 260 13.82 11.68 1.93
CA SER A 260 12.55 12.13 2.48
C SER A 260 11.62 10.96 2.83
N SER A 261 11.37 10.78 4.13
CA SER A 261 10.50 9.72 4.69
C SER A 261 9.12 9.57 4.01
N PRO A 262 8.32 10.64 3.75
CA PRO A 262 7.02 10.47 3.10
C PRO A 262 7.11 9.98 1.64
N GLN A 263 8.24 10.21 0.96
CA GLN A 263 8.48 9.73 -0.40
C GLN A 263 8.95 8.27 -0.41
N LEU A 264 9.43 7.72 0.71
CA LEU A 264 9.90 6.34 0.77
C LEU A 264 8.81 5.34 0.38
N ASN A 265 7.58 5.55 0.85
CA ASN A 265 6.44 4.69 0.48
C ASN A 265 6.05 4.83 -1.01
N THR A 266 6.19 6.03 -1.59
CA THR A 266 6.00 6.29 -3.02
C THR A 266 7.07 5.58 -3.84
N ALA A 267 8.33 5.79 -3.49
CA ALA A 267 9.49 5.21 -4.13
C ALA A 267 9.41 3.69 -4.10
N CYS A 268 9.14 3.09 -2.95
CA CYS A 268 8.96 1.64 -2.83
C CYS A 268 7.82 1.13 -3.73
N SER A 269 6.70 1.87 -3.80
CA SER A 269 5.58 1.50 -4.68
C SER A 269 5.93 1.63 -6.16
N MET A 270 6.72 2.65 -6.54
CA MET A 270 7.22 2.85 -7.89
C MET A 270 8.16 1.72 -8.30
N PHE A 271 9.23 1.49 -7.51
CA PHE A 271 10.22 0.45 -7.76
C PHE A 271 9.59 -0.93 -7.80
N LYS A 272 8.57 -1.20 -6.97
CA LYS A 272 7.79 -2.44 -7.07
C LYS A 272 7.14 -2.61 -8.46
N ASN A 273 6.44 -1.59 -8.96
CA ASN A 273 5.75 -1.71 -10.24
C ASN A 273 6.76 -1.78 -11.40
N TRP A 274 7.89 -1.10 -11.29
CA TRP A 274 8.97 -1.18 -12.28
C TRP A 274 9.63 -2.56 -12.28
N ALA A 275 9.92 -3.13 -11.11
CA ALA A 275 10.45 -4.48 -10.95
C ALA A 275 9.53 -5.53 -11.59
N HIS A 276 8.22 -5.44 -11.34
CA HIS A 276 7.25 -6.34 -11.98
C HIS A 276 7.22 -6.20 -13.51
N HIS A 277 7.37 -4.97 -14.04
CA HIS A 277 7.45 -4.77 -15.48
C HIS A 277 8.70 -5.41 -16.07
N LEU A 278 9.87 -5.16 -15.47
CA LEU A 278 11.15 -5.71 -15.89
C LEU A 278 11.18 -7.25 -15.78
N ASP A 279 10.57 -7.83 -14.75
CA ASP A 279 10.41 -9.28 -14.59
C ASP A 279 9.55 -9.87 -15.72
N ASN A 280 8.42 -9.24 -16.05
CA ASN A 280 7.57 -9.70 -17.14
C ASN A 280 8.33 -9.68 -18.48
N LEU A 281 9.10 -8.61 -18.70
CA LEU A 281 9.96 -8.51 -19.88
C LEU A 281 11.03 -9.60 -19.90
N PHE A 282 11.70 -9.82 -18.77
CA PHE A 282 12.72 -10.85 -18.61
C PHE A 282 12.20 -12.24 -19.01
N PHE A 283 11.00 -12.61 -18.56
CA PHE A 283 10.40 -13.91 -18.94
C PHE A 283 9.87 -13.98 -20.37
N SER A 284 9.54 -12.84 -20.98
CA SER A 284 9.05 -12.78 -22.36
C SER A 284 10.16 -12.80 -23.41
N GLU A 285 11.39 -12.44 -23.03
CA GLU A 285 12.49 -12.29 -23.97
C GLU A 285 13.17 -13.62 -24.31
N LYS A 286 13.48 -13.76 -25.59
CA LYS A 286 14.25 -14.90 -26.13
C LYS A 286 15.74 -14.59 -26.30
N HIS A 287 16.12 -13.31 -26.26
CA HIS A 287 17.49 -12.86 -26.51
C HIS A 287 18.21 -12.50 -25.20
N GLU A 288 19.42 -13.03 -25.08
CA GLU A 288 20.22 -13.13 -23.87
C GLU A 288 20.72 -11.78 -23.34
N ALA A 289 21.29 -10.95 -24.21
CA ALA A 289 21.83 -9.63 -23.86
C ALA A 289 20.72 -8.68 -23.39
N SER A 290 19.53 -8.79 -23.98
CA SER A 290 18.36 -7.99 -23.59
C SER A 290 17.81 -8.45 -22.24
N ALA A 291 17.71 -9.78 -22.03
CA ALA A 291 17.28 -10.34 -20.75
C ALA A 291 18.21 -9.89 -19.60
N LEU A 292 19.53 -9.86 -19.83
CA LEU A 292 20.52 -9.39 -18.86
C LEU A 292 20.39 -7.88 -18.57
N SER A 293 20.06 -7.08 -19.58
CA SER A 293 19.84 -5.64 -19.41
C SER A 293 18.61 -5.32 -18.55
N ARG A 294 17.65 -6.24 -18.44
CA ARG A 294 16.39 -6.05 -17.70
C ARG A 294 16.34 -6.76 -16.34
N GLY A 295 16.96 -7.94 -16.23
CA GLY A 295 16.94 -8.75 -15.00
C GLY A 295 17.70 -8.13 -13.83
N LEU A 296 18.91 -7.59 -14.06
CA LEU A 296 19.69 -6.95 -12.98
C LEU A 296 18.98 -5.69 -12.43
N PRO A 297 18.47 -4.76 -13.27
CA PRO A 297 17.67 -3.65 -12.77
C PRO A 297 16.38 -4.10 -12.05
N ALA A 298 15.76 -5.22 -12.45
CA ALA A 298 14.55 -5.73 -11.79
C ALA A 298 14.82 -6.07 -10.31
N ILE A 299 15.93 -6.75 -10.04
CA ILE A 299 16.32 -7.16 -8.68
C ILE A 299 16.71 -5.96 -7.83
N ASN A 300 17.46 -5.00 -8.39
CA ASN A 300 17.73 -3.74 -7.70
C ASN A 300 16.43 -3.01 -7.32
N CYS A 301 15.45 -2.98 -8.23
CA CYS A 301 14.14 -2.40 -7.95
C CYS A 301 13.38 -3.18 -6.85
N TYR A 302 13.49 -4.50 -6.78
CA TYR A 302 12.90 -5.26 -5.67
C TYR A 302 13.57 -4.97 -4.33
N PHE A 303 14.88 -4.77 -4.29
CA PHE A 303 15.56 -4.36 -3.06
C PHE A 303 15.17 -2.97 -2.60
N GLU A 304 15.07 -2.01 -3.52
CA GLU A 304 14.55 -0.68 -3.20
C GLU A 304 13.09 -0.75 -2.74
N ALA A 305 12.27 -1.63 -3.33
CA ALA A 305 10.91 -1.88 -2.87
C ALA A 305 10.83 -2.61 -1.51
N ALA A 306 11.88 -3.32 -1.10
CA ALA A 306 11.96 -4.00 0.18
C ALA A 306 12.28 -3.05 1.35
N ARG A 307 12.66 -1.80 1.08
CA ARG A 307 12.88 -0.75 2.09
C ARG A 307 11.59 -0.24 2.76
N VAL A 308 10.44 -0.84 2.43
CA VAL A 308 9.16 -0.54 3.08
C VAL A 308 9.26 -0.81 4.58
N GLU A 309 8.82 0.14 5.41
CA GLU A 309 8.87 0.06 6.88
C GLU A 309 8.15 -1.17 7.45
N ASN A 310 7.17 -1.72 6.72
CA ASN A 310 6.43 -2.90 7.12
C ASN A 310 7.11 -4.20 6.64
N GLU A 311 7.72 -4.91 7.58
CA GLU A 311 8.40 -6.18 7.36
C GLU A 311 7.54 -7.21 6.60
N THR A 312 6.28 -7.41 7.01
CA THR A 312 5.38 -8.39 6.37
C THR A 312 5.15 -8.10 4.90
N ARG A 313 5.14 -6.81 4.52
CA ARG A 313 4.97 -6.38 3.12
C ARG A 313 6.26 -6.50 2.32
N ALA A 314 7.43 -6.39 2.97
CA ALA A 314 8.74 -6.51 2.33
C ALA A 314 9.10 -7.97 2.00
N ARG A 315 8.67 -8.94 2.83
CA ARG A 315 8.99 -10.39 2.66
C ARG A 315 8.74 -10.93 1.25
N LYS A 316 7.65 -10.53 0.60
CA LYS A 316 7.33 -11.00 -0.75
C LYS A 316 8.30 -10.53 -1.85
N TYR A 317 8.99 -9.40 -1.65
CA TYR A 317 10.00 -8.92 -2.59
C TYR A 317 11.34 -9.64 -2.37
N ILE A 318 11.67 -9.91 -1.11
CA ILE A 318 12.84 -10.72 -0.73
C ILE A 318 12.69 -12.16 -1.22
N ALA A 319 11.47 -12.72 -1.18
CA ALA A 319 11.17 -14.07 -1.66
C ALA A 319 11.45 -14.30 -3.15
N ARG A 320 11.62 -13.23 -3.95
CA ARG A 320 12.00 -13.35 -5.36
C ARG A 320 13.40 -13.94 -5.55
N LEU A 321 14.32 -13.71 -4.61
CA LEU A 321 15.70 -14.24 -4.68
C LEU A 321 15.75 -15.77 -4.59
N PRO A 322 15.14 -16.45 -3.59
CA PRO A 322 15.05 -17.91 -3.58
C PRO A 322 14.41 -18.47 -4.85
N GLN A 323 13.33 -17.85 -5.34
CA GLN A 323 12.68 -18.27 -6.58
C GLN A 323 13.65 -18.21 -7.78
N LEU A 324 14.44 -17.14 -7.89
CA LEU A 324 15.48 -16.99 -8.92
C LEU A 324 16.53 -18.11 -8.82
N MET A 325 16.92 -18.52 -7.60
CA MET A 325 17.87 -19.61 -7.40
C MET A 325 17.29 -20.98 -7.79
N THR A 326 16.02 -21.24 -7.47
CA THR A 326 15.33 -22.47 -7.90
C THR A 326 15.17 -22.51 -9.41
N GLU A 327 14.82 -21.39 -10.05
CA GLU A 327 14.75 -21.27 -11.51
C GLU A 327 16.12 -21.57 -12.17
N LEU A 328 17.23 -21.17 -11.53
CA LEU A 328 18.59 -21.44 -12.02
C LEU A 328 18.94 -22.93 -11.93
N GLN A 329 18.45 -23.61 -10.89
CA GLN A 329 18.62 -25.05 -10.72
C GLN A 329 17.85 -25.86 -11.78
N GLU A 330 16.66 -25.39 -12.17
CA GLU A 330 15.84 -26.05 -13.20
C GLU A 330 16.28 -25.73 -14.62
N ARG A 331 16.81 -24.52 -14.85
CA ARG A 331 17.29 -24.05 -16.16
C ARG A 331 18.73 -23.51 -16.03
N PRO A 332 19.74 -24.39 -16.01
CA PRO A 332 21.14 -23.98 -15.99
C PRO A 332 21.57 -23.49 -17.38
N THR A 333 20.94 -22.42 -17.89
CA THR A 333 21.42 -21.75 -19.09
C THR A 333 22.64 -20.90 -18.74
N SER A 334 23.62 -20.85 -19.63
CA SER A 334 24.88 -20.12 -19.42
C SER A 334 24.63 -18.64 -19.07
N GLU A 335 23.65 -18.00 -19.71
CA GLU A 335 23.45 -16.57 -19.49
C GLU A 335 22.66 -16.25 -18.23
N PHE A 336 21.70 -17.09 -17.82
CA PHE A 336 21.02 -16.87 -16.55
C PHE A 336 22.00 -17.04 -15.38
N THR A 337 22.93 -17.98 -15.50
CA THR A 337 24.06 -18.14 -14.58
C THR A 337 24.88 -16.85 -14.48
N SER A 338 25.17 -16.18 -15.60
CA SER A 338 25.91 -14.90 -15.61
C SER A 338 25.16 -13.75 -14.91
N ILE A 339 23.83 -13.72 -15.01
CA ILE A 339 22.97 -12.74 -14.33
C ILE A 339 23.07 -12.94 -12.82
N VAL A 340 22.88 -14.18 -12.36
CA VAL A 340 22.95 -14.55 -10.95
C VAL A 340 24.36 -14.32 -10.38
N GLN A 341 25.41 -14.58 -11.16
CA GLN A 341 26.78 -14.26 -10.79
C GLN A 341 26.98 -12.77 -10.52
N ARG A 342 26.43 -11.89 -11.37
CA ARG A 342 26.55 -10.44 -11.19
C ARG A 342 25.77 -9.93 -9.97
N ILE A 343 24.65 -10.58 -9.65
CA ILE A 343 23.88 -10.31 -8.42
C ILE A 343 24.66 -10.81 -7.19
N ALA A 344 25.32 -11.96 -7.30
CA ALA A 344 26.16 -12.54 -6.26
C ALA A 344 27.39 -11.69 -5.93
N GLU A 345 27.93 -10.94 -6.91
CA GLU A 345 28.96 -9.93 -6.67
C GLU A 345 28.45 -8.77 -5.81
N ALA A 346 27.24 -8.28 -6.12
CA ALA A 346 26.64 -7.12 -5.45
C ALA A 346 26.09 -7.46 -4.05
N TYR A 347 25.48 -8.64 -3.89
CA TYR A 347 24.79 -9.07 -2.67
C TYR A 347 25.18 -10.50 -2.24
N PRO A 348 26.47 -10.74 -1.91
CA PRO A 348 27.00 -12.09 -1.68
C PRO A 348 26.30 -12.83 -0.51
N LEU A 349 26.00 -12.13 0.59
CA LEU A 349 25.40 -12.73 1.78
C LEU A 349 23.96 -13.23 1.56
N GLN A 350 23.17 -12.48 0.79
CA GLN A 350 21.79 -12.83 0.51
C GLN A 350 21.71 -14.01 -0.46
N ILE A 351 22.60 -14.05 -1.46
CA ILE A 351 22.71 -15.19 -2.39
C ILE A 351 23.15 -16.45 -1.64
N VAL A 352 24.17 -16.38 -0.77
CA VAL A 352 24.58 -17.54 0.04
C VAL A 352 23.44 -18.06 0.91
N SER A 353 22.64 -17.16 1.50
CA SER A 353 21.45 -17.54 2.28
C SER A 353 20.39 -18.25 1.42
N ALA A 354 20.17 -17.78 0.19
CA ALA A 354 19.21 -18.36 -0.75
C ALA A 354 19.70 -19.68 -1.36
N LEU A 355 21.02 -19.88 -1.46
CA LEU A 355 21.64 -21.11 -1.97
C LEU A 355 21.70 -22.24 -0.94
N ARG A 356 21.75 -21.90 0.37
CA ARG A 356 21.84 -22.88 1.46
C ARG A 356 20.78 -24.01 1.43
N PRO A 357 19.49 -23.76 1.13
CA PRO A 357 18.51 -24.85 1.04
C PRO A 357 18.62 -25.68 -0.25
N LEU A 358 19.36 -25.21 -1.26
CA LEU A 358 19.45 -25.84 -2.59
C LEU A 358 20.75 -26.63 -2.79
N LEU A 359 21.83 -26.25 -2.10
CA LEU A 359 23.14 -26.90 -2.14
C LEU A 359 23.41 -27.67 -0.85
N ASP A 360 24.09 -28.82 -0.98
CA ASP A 360 24.58 -29.58 0.17
C ASP A 360 25.59 -28.73 0.97
N PRO A 361 25.46 -28.62 2.30
CA PRO A 361 26.44 -27.96 3.16
C PRO A 361 27.90 -28.33 2.88
N VAL A 362 28.18 -29.60 2.53
CA VAL A 362 29.55 -30.07 2.23
C VAL A 362 30.08 -29.42 0.95
N LEU A 363 29.25 -29.37 -0.11
CA LEU A 363 29.60 -28.73 -1.38
C LEU A 363 29.83 -27.21 -1.22
N ILE A 364 29.10 -26.56 -0.31
CA ILE A 364 29.30 -25.13 -0.02
C ILE A 364 30.67 -24.90 0.62
N ASP A 365 31.06 -25.75 1.59
CA ASP A 365 32.35 -25.67 2.26
C ASP A 365 33.51 -25.95 1.29
N ASP A 366 33.38 -26.96 0.43
CA ASP A 366 34.36 -27.32 -0.61
C ASP A 366 34.59 -26.16 -1.60
N VAL A 367 33.52 -25.48 -2.03
CA VAL A 367 33.63 -24.32 -2.95
C VAL A 367 34.31 -23.14 -2.25
N ILE A 368 33.98 -22.86 -0.99
CA ILE A 368 34.61 -21.78 -0.21
C ILE A 368 36.10 -22.07 0.00
N GLU A 369 36.46 -23.32 0.27
CA GLU A 369 37.85 -23.74 0.47
C GLU A 369 38.66 -23.73 -0.83
N ALA A 370 38.08 -24.19 -1.94
CA ALA A 370 38.69 -24.12 -3.27
C ALA A 370 38.99 -22.67 -3.69
N VAL A 371 38.05 -21.75 -3.46
CA VAL A 371 38.28 -20.31 -3.73
C VAL A 371 39.33 -19.71 -2.79
N ALA A 372 39.37 -20.13 -1.52
CA ALA A 372 40.36 -19.64 -0.56
C ALA A 372 41.79 -20.12 -0.87
N THR A 373 41.93 -21.31 -1.46
CA THR A 373 43.22 -21.95 -1.78
C THR A 373 43.64 -21.79 -3.24
N ASN A 374 42.83 -21.12 -4.08
CA ASN A 374 43.01 -20.99 -5.53
C ASN A 374 43.13 -22.33 -6.28
N ILE A 375 42.45 -23.37 -5.77
CA ILE A 375 42.40 -24.71 -6.39
C ILE A 375 41.22 -24.73 -7.40
N PRO A 376 41.34 -25.45 -8.55
CA PRO A 376 40.21 -25.64 -9.44
C PRO A 376 39.04 -26.33 -8.73
N LEU A 377 37.82 -25.83 -8.95
CA LEU A 377 36.61 -26.31 -8.28
C LEU A 377 36.39 -27.82 -8.50
N PRO A 378 35.69 -28.50 -7.57
CA PRO A 378 35.21 -29.86 -7.84
C PRO A 378 34.42 -29.87 -9.16
N LEU A 379 34.92 -30.61 -10.14
CA LEU A 379 34.37 -30.75 -11.48
C LEU A 379 33.02 -31.47 -11.43
N LEU A 380 31.96 -30.75 -11.09
CA LEU A 380 30.60 -31.20 -11.37
C LEU A 380 30.39 -31.12 -12.90
N PRO A 381 29.81 -32.16 -13.55
CA PRO A 381 29.48 -32.10 -14.98
C PRO A 381 28.65 -30.85 -15.29
N ASP A 382 28.87 -30.18 -16.43
CA ASP A 382 28.13 -28.95 -16.79
C ASP A 382 26.60 -29.18 -16.88
N ASP A 383 26.15 -30.42 -17.07
CA ASP A 383 24.74 -30.84 -17.05
C ASP A 383 24.15 -31.05 -15.64
N HIS A 384 24.96 -30.91 -14.59
CA HIS A 384 24.51 -31.11 -13.22
C HIS A 384 23.73 -29.88 -12.73
N LYS A 385 22.52 -30.08 -12.19
CA LYS A 385 21.63 -29.01 -11.67
C LYS A 385 22.30 -28.04 -10.69
N CYS A 386 23.38 -28.48 -10.03
CA CYS A 386 24.13 -27.70 -9.04
C CYS A 386 25.36 -26.98 -9.63
N ALA A 387 25.80 -27.28 -10.86
CA ALA A 387 27.01 -26.69 -11.44
C ALA A 387 26.87 -25.17 -11.62
N ALA A 388 25.72 -24.70 -12.09
CA ALA A 388 25.41 -23.27 -12.19
C ALA A 388 25.38 -22.58 -10.82
N LEU A 389 24.82 -23.24 -9.80
CA LEU A 389 24.76 -22.74 -8.43
C LEU A 389 26.15 -22.65 -7.79
N CYS A 390 27.04 -23.62 -8.04
CA CYS A 390 28.43 -23.59 -7.59
C CYS A 390 29.22 -22.46 -8.27
N LYS A 391 29.02 -22.22 -9.57
CA LYS A 391 29.61 -21.08 -10.31
C LYS A 391 29.13 -19.72 -9.77
N VAL A 392 27.89 -19.64 -9.27
CA VAL A 392 27.36 -18.45 -8.59
C VAL A 392 27.99 -18.27 -7.22
N LEU A 393 28.09 -19.35 -6.43
CA LEU A 393 28.71 -19.34 -5.11
C LEU A 393 30.20 -18.95 -5.19
N GLU A 394 30.92 -19.48 -6.17
CA GLU A 394 32.31 -19.12 -6.47
C GLU A 394 32.45 -17.61 -6.68
N ARG A 395 31.55 -17.02 -7.46
CA ARG A 395 31.56 -15.58 -7.75
C ARG A 395 31.27 -14.74 -6.51
N ALA A 396 30.31 -15.15 -5.67
CA ALA A 396 30.07 -14.51 -4.36
C ALA A 396 31.32 -14.57 -3.47
N CYS A 397 31.98 -15.74 -3.42
CA CYS A 397 33.19 -15.95 -2.62
C CYS A 397 34.36 -15.09 -3.11
N ARG A 398 34.54 -14.94 -4.43
CA ARG A 398 35.58 -14.06 -5.00
C ARG A 398 35.34 -12.58 -4.72
N SER A 399 34.08 -12.15 -4.59
CA SER A 399 33.74 -10.76 -4.23
C SER A 399 34.05 -10.47 -2.76
N ARG A 400 33.56 -11.30 -1.82
CA ARG A 400 33.72 -11.08 -0.37
C ARG A 400 33.91 -12.38 0.41
N LEU A 401 35.09 -13.00 0.27
CA LEU A 401 35.39 -14.31 0.85
C LEU A 401 35.22 -14.37 2.37
N THR A 402 35.69 -13.35 3.09
CA THR A 402 35.65 -13.30 4.57
C THR A 402 34.22 -13.30 5.09
N ASP A 403 33.38 -12.46 4.49
CA ASP A 403 31.99 -12.27 4.90
C ASP A 403 31.19 -13.53 4.60
N VAL A 404 31.38 -14.13 3.41
CA VAL A 404 30.71 -15.38 3.02
C VAL A 404 31.13 -16.54 3.92
N ARG A 405 32.42 -16.68 4.24
CA ARG A 405 32.91 -17.74 5.15
C ARG A 405 32.36 -17.58 6.56
N MET A 406 32.34 -16.36 7.10
CA MET A 406 31.77 -16.10 8.43
C MET A 406 30.27 -16.35 8.46
N TRP A 407 29.55 -15.91 7.42
CA TRP A 407 28.11 -16.12 7.30
C TRP A 407 27.75 -17.60 7.16
N ASN A 408 28.47 -18.36 6.33
CA ASN A 408 28.27 -19.80 6.20
C ASN A 408 28.56 -20.55 7.51
N ARG A 409 29.59 -20.15 8.27
CA ARG A 409 29.83 -20.70 9.62
C ARG A 409 28.69 -20.43 10.59
N LEU A 410 28.12 -19.22 10.57
CA LEU A 410 26.95 -18.87 11.38
C LEU A 410 25.73 -19.72 10.98
N LEU A 411 25.44 -19.85 9.69
CA LEU A 411 24.34 -20.69 9.19
C LEU A 411 24.53 -22.16 9.53
N SER A 412 25.74 -22.70 9.40
CA SER A 412 26.07 -24.05 9.84
C SER A 412 25.91 -24.20 11.36
N GLY A 413 26.31 -23.20 12.15
CA GLY A 413 26.06 -23.14 13.59
C GLY A 413 24.58 -23.18 13.96
N PHE A 414 23.73 -22.43 13.25
CA PHE A 414 22.28 -22.53 13.44
C PHE A 414 21.72 -23.91 13.07
N SER A 415 22.27 -24.58 12.05
CA SER A 415 21.84 -25.93 11.68
C SER A 415 22.30 -27.02 12.65
N THR A 416 23.38 -26.78 13.41
CA THR A 416 23.86 -27.70 14.45
C THR A 416 23.18 -27.47 15.79
N MET A 417 22.49 -26.34 15.99
CA MET A 417 21.57 -26.14 17.11
C MET A 417 20.39 -27.10 16.99
N ARG A 418 20.56 -28.30 17.53
CA ARG A 418 19.48 -29.27 17.69
C ARG A 418 18.66 -28.91 18.93
N GLU A 419 17.37 -29.20 18.87
CA GLU A 419 16.53 -29.20 20.05
C GLU A 419 17.14 -30.07 21.14
N PHE A 420 17.15 -29.54 22.37
CA PHE A 420 17.53 -30.34 23.52
C PHE A 420 16.55 -31.48 23.68
N TRP A 421 17.03 -32.61 24.22
CA TRP A 421 16.20 -33.79 24.49
C TRP A 421 14.88 -33.42 25.16
N ALA A 422 14.91 -32.50 26.13
CA ALA A 422 13.74 -32.01 26.85
C ALA A 422 12.74 -31.30 25.93
N GLU A 423 13.19 -30.41 25.04
CA GLU A 423 12.31 -29.68 24.12
C GLU A 423 11.63 -30.62 23.12
N ARG A 424 12.38 -31.61 22.61
CA ARG A 424 11.86 -32.62 21.70
C ARG A 424 10.77 -33.48 22.36
N HIS A 425 11.00 -33.94 23.59
CA HIS A 425 10.01 -34.74 24.32
C HIS A 425 8.81 -33.93 24.78
N ILE A 426 8.99 -32.66 25.16
CA ILE A 426 7.87 -31.76 25.47
C ILE A 426 7.00 -31.53 24.22
N ARG A 427 7.62 -31.39 23.04
CA ARG A 427 6.86 -31.23 21.80
C ARG A 427 6.13 -32.51 21.39
N TYR A 428 6.76 -33.67 21.56
CA TYR A 428 6.11 -34.98 21.36
C TYR A 428 4.95 -35.17 22.35
N ALA A 429 5.12 -34.79 23.61
CA ALA A 429 4.05 -34.79 24.61
C ALA A 429 2.91 -33.82 24.26
N SER A 430 3.23 -32.64 23.68
CA SER A 430 2.22 -31.71 23.18
C SER A 430 1.44 -32.27 21.99
N GLN A 431 2.10 -32.96 21.06
CA GLN A 431 1.44 -33.62 19.93
C GLN A 431 0.54 -34.77 20.40
N LEU A 432 1.01 -35.60 21.33
CA LEU A 432 0.20 -36.64 21.97
C LEU A 432 -1.02 -36.07 22.70
N LYS A 433 -0.85 -34.92 23.38
CA LYS A 433 -1.97 -34.22 24.02
C LYS A 433 -3.03 -33.80 22.99
N ASP A 434 -2.61 -33.28 21.84
CA ASP A 434 -3.51 -32.86 20.76
C ASP A 434 -4.17 -34.04 20.02
N GLU A 435 -3.61 -35.26 20.11
CA GLU A 435 -4.20 -36.50 19.58
C GLU A 435 -5.17 -37.19 20.56
N ILE A 436 -5.00 -36.97 21.87
CA ILE A 436 -5.82 -37.58 22.93
C ILE A 436 -7.06 -36.72 23.27
N LEU A 437 -6.97 -35.40 23.09
CA LEU A 437 -8.10 -34.45 23.20
C LEU A 437 -8.87 -34.34 21.88
#